data_AF-A0AAD6P8C3-F1
#
_entry.id   AF-A0AAD6P8C3-F1
#
_cell.length_a   1.000
_cell.length_b   1.000
_cell.length_c   1.000
_cell.angle_alpha   90.00
_cell.angle_beta   90.00
_cell.angle_gamma   90.00
#
_symmetry.space_group_name_H-M   'P 1'
#
loop_
_entity.id
_entity.type
_entity.pdbx_description
1 polymer ?
#
loop_
_entity_poly.entity_id
_entity_poly.type
_entity_poly.pdbx_seq_one_letter_code
_entity_poly.pdbx_strand_id
1 'polypeptide(L)'
;MLLELVTGQRAIDFSRLEEEDDVLLLDHVKKLEREKRLDAIVDRNLNRNYNIQEVEMMIQVALLCTQASPENRPAMSEVVRMLEGEGLAERWEEWQHVEVTRIQEYERLQRRFDWGEDSVYNQDAIELSGGR
;
A
#
# COMPACT_ATOMS: atom_id res chain seq x y z
N MET A 1 5.44 -0.42 -13.06
CA MET A 1 5.02 -0.86 -14.40
C MET A 1 3.78 -1.75 -14.40
N LEU A 2 3.76 -2.97 -13.81
CA LEU A 2 2.54 -3.80 -13.83
C LEU A 2 1.31 -3.10 -13.23
N LEU A 3 1.47 -2.44 -12.07
CA LEU A 3 0.38 -1.65 -11.48
C LEU A 3 -0.09 -0.52 -12.39
N GLU A 4 0.82 0.15 -13.09
CA GLU A 4 0.48 1.24 -14.02
C GLU A 4 -0.31 0.70 -15.22
N LEU A 5 0.01 -0.50 -15.70
CA LEU A 5 -0.74 -1.17 -16.77
C LEU A 5 -2.15 -1.57 -16.33
N VAL A 6 -2.30 -2.11 -15.14
CA VAL A 6 -3.61 -2.56 -14.62
C VAL A 6 -4.51 -1.37 -14.27
N THR A 7 -3.93 -0.31 -13.69
CA THR A 7 -4.69 0.83 -13.15
C THR A 7 -4.87 1.97 -14.15
N GLY A 8 -4.00 2.04 -15.17
CA GLY A 8 -3.91 3.21 -16.06
C GLY A 8 -3.36 4.47 -15.37
N GLN A 9 -2.86 4.34 -14.13
CA GLN A 9 -2.40 5.45 -13.31
C GLN A 9 -0.87 5.49 -13.21
N ARG A 10 -0.32 6.67 -12.91
CA ARG A 10 1.13 6.85 -12.73
C ARG A 10 1.58 6.28 -11.39
N ALA A 11 2.81 5.78 -11.33
CA ALA A 11 3.38 5.25 -10.08
C ALA A 11 3.43 6.28 -8.92
N ILE A 12 3.60 7.56 -9.25
CA ILE A 12 3.59 8.70 -8.32
C ILE A 12 2.60 9.72 -8.86
N ASP A 13 1.63 10.09 -8.04
CA ASP A 13 0.59 11.05 -8.41
C ASP A 13 0.22 11.97 -7.24
N PHE A 14 0.68 13.23 -7.31
CA PHE A 14 0.47 14.20 -6.23
C PHE A 14 -0.97 14.71 -6.16
N SER A 15 -1.78 14.60 -7.22
CA SER A 15 -3.20 15.01 -7.12
C SER A 15 -4.02 14.10 -6.19
N ARG A 16 -3.53 12.91 -5.86
CA ARG A 16 -4.19 12.03 -4.89
C ARG A 16 -4.21 12.56 -3.47
N LEU A 17 -3.26 13.42 -3.11
CA LEU A 17 -3.19 14.03 -1.77
C LEU A 17 -4.44 14.82 -1.37
N GLU A 18 -5.24 15.22 -2.35
CA GLU A 18 -6.50 15.93 -2.11
C GLU A 18 -7.63 14.98 -1.67
N GLU A 19 -7.56 13.70 -2.05
CA GLU A 19 -8.61 12.70 -1.81
C GLU A 19 -8.16 11.59 -0.84
N GLU A 20 -6.86 11.30 -0.77
CA GLU A 20 -6.26 10.19 -0.04
C GLU A 20 -4.86 10.54 0.52
N ASP A 21 -4.42 9.84 1.55
CA ASP A 21 -3.08 10.01 2.13
C ASP A 21 -1.96 9.27 1.35
N ASP A 22 -2.27 8.66 0.20
CA ASP A 22 -1.38 7.76 -0.55
C ASP A 22 -0.89 8.40 -1.88
N VAL A 23 0.32 8.99 -1.88
CA VAL A 23 0.97 9.53 -3.10
C VAL A 23 1.46 8.43 -4.05
N LEU A 24 1.83 7.28 -3.48
CA LEU A 24 2.38 6.15 -4.20
C LEU A 24 1.25 5.22 -4.64
N LEU A 25 1.21 4.89 -5.93
CA LEU A 25 0.24 3.93 -6.46
C LEU A 25 0.29 2.57 -5.73
N LEU A 26 1.48 2.17 -5.29
CA LEU A 26 1.68 0.92 -4.55
C LEU A 26 0.88 0.88 -3.25
N ASP A 27 0.91 1.96 -2.46
CA ASP A 27 0.25 2.00 -1.15
C ASP A 27 -1.28 1.99 -1.33
N HIS A 28 -1.76 2.77 -2.29
CA HIS A 28 -3.16 2.78 -2.71
C HIS A 28 -3.65 1.37 -3.14
N VAL A 29 -2.91 0.69 -4.03
CA VAL A 29 -3.30 -0.65 -4.49
C VAL A 29 -3.28 -1.66 -3.33
N LYS A 30 -2.29 -1.59 -2.42
CA LYS A 30 -2.25 -2.46 -1.23
C LYS A 30 -3.44 -2.24 -0.31
N LYS A 31 -3.93 -1.00 -0.18
CA LYS A 31 -5.14 -0.68 0.58
C LYS A 31 -6.38 -1.31 -0.09
N LEU A 32 -6.58 -1.08 -1.38
CA LEU A 32 -7.73 -1.63 -2.11
C LEU A 32 -7.73 -3.15 -2.20
N GLU A 33 -6.55 -3.79 -2.32
CA GLU A 33 -6.42 -5.25 -2.30
C GLU A 33 -6.87 -5.83 -0.96
N ARG A 34 -6.48 -5.21 0.17
CA ARG A 34 -6.93 -5.60 1.50
C ARG A 34 -8.45 -5.45 1.67
N GLU A 35 -9.02 -4.39 1.11
CA GLU A 35 -10.47 -4.16 1.09
C GLU A 35 -11.21 -5.09 0.11
N LYS A 36 -10.49 -5.91 -0.68
CA LYS A 36 -11.03 -6.76 -1.75
C LYS A 36 -11.85 -5.99 -2.79
N ARG A 37 -11.44 -4.74 -3.08
CA ARG A 37 -12.08 -3.82 -4.02
C ARG A 37 -11.36 -3.77 -5.35
N LEU A 38 -11.35 -4.90 -6.05
CA LEU A 38 -10.66 -5.04 -7.33
C LEU A 38 -11.17 -4.06 -8.39
N ASP A 39 -12.48 -3.77 -8.39
CA ASP A 39 -13.12 -2.83 -9.29
C ASP A 39 -12.62 -1.39 -9.16
N ALA A 40 -12.09 -1.02 -7.99
CA ALA A 40 -11.47 0.27 -7.75
C ALA A 40 -10.01 0.35 -8.22
N ILE A 41 -9.35 -0.80 -8.43
CA ILE A 41 -7.95 -0.89 -8.87
C ILE A 41 -7.85 -0.79 -10.41
N VAL A 42 -8.77 -1.43 -11.13
CA VAL A 42 -8.65 -1.60 -12.58
C VAL A 42 -8.95 -0.31 -13.34
N ASP A 43 -8.20 -0.05 -14.42
CA ASP A 43 -8.42 1.06 -15.33
C ASP A 43 -9.87 1.09 -15.83
N ARG A 44 -10.57 2.19 -15.51
CA ARG A 44 -11.97 2.42 -15.90
C ARG A 44 -12.14 2.43 -17.42
N ASN A 45 -11.10 2.78 -18.18
CA ASN A 45 -11.12 2.81 -19.65
C ASN A 45 -11.20 1.40 -20.27
N LEU A 46 -10.90 0.34 -19.52
CA LEU A 46 -11.08 -1.04 -19.97
C LEU A 46 -12.56 -1.43 -20.05
N ASN A 47 -13.49 -0.64 -19.50
CA ASN A 47 -14.94 -0.85 -19.64
C ASN A 47 -15.41 -2.29 -19.31
N ARG A 48 -14.82 -2.91 -18.26
CA ARG A 48 -15.06 -4.31 -17.86
C ARG A 48 -14.72 -5.36 -18.92
N ASN A 49 -13.96 -4.99 -19.96
CA ASN A 49 -13.48 -5.89 -21.00
C ASN A 49 -12.12 -6.49 -20.60
N TYR A 50 -12.11 -7.27 -19.52
CA TYR A 50 -10.93 -7.98 -19.03
C TYR A 50 -11.34 -9.26 -18.29
N ASN A 51 -10.42 -10.20 -18.21
CA ASN A 51 -10.58 -11.38 -17.38
C ASN A 51 -10.21 -11.03 -15.93
N ILE A 52 -11.12 -11.30 -14.98
CA ILE A 52 -10.93 -10.94 -13.58
C ILE A 52 -9.78 -11.72 -12.92
N GLN A 53 -9.62 -13.01 -13.28
CA GLN A 53 -8.53 -13.85 -12.77
C GLN A 53 -7.17 -13.38 -13.28
N GLU A 54 -7.06 -12.96 -14.54
CA GLU A 54 -5.81 -12.42 -15.11
C GLU A 54 -5.40 -11.11 -14.44
N VAL A 55 -6.37 -10.24 -14.15
CA VAL A 55 -6.13 -8.99 -13.44
C VAL A 55 -5.68 -9.25 -12.00
N GLU A 56 -6.35 -10.14 -11.27
CA GLU A 56 -5.93 -10.53 -9.92
C GLU A 56 -4.51 -11.08 -9.93
N MET A 57 -4.19 -12.00 -10.86
CA MET A 57 -2.86 -12.54 -11.05
C MET A 57 -1.82 -11.43 -11.28
N MET A 58 -2.10 -10.48 -12.18
CA MET A 58 -1.19 -9.36 -12.44
C MET A 58 -0.95 -8.48 -11.20
N ILE A 59 -1.98 -8.22 -10.41
CA ILE A 59 -1.87 -7.43 -9.17
C ILE A 59 -1.03 -8.19 -8.14
N GLN A 60 -1.31 -9.48 -7.94
CA GLN A 60 -0.56 -10.32 -7.00
C GLN A 60 0.93 -10.38 -7.35
N VAL A 61 1.25 -10.63 -8.62
CA VAL A 61 2.63 -10.62 -9.12
C VAL A 61 3.29 -9.25 -8.91
N ALA A 62 2.57 -8.16 -9.19
CA ALA A 62 3.10 -6.81 -8.99
C ALA A 62 3.40 -6.51 -7.52
N LEU A 63 2.55 -6.96 -6.60
CA LEU A 63 2.73 -6.80 -5.15
C LEU A 63 3.91 -7.64 -4.64
N LEU A 64 4.07 -8.87 -5.12
CA LEU A 64 5.25 -9.70 -4.81
C LEU A 64 6.56 -9.07 -5.30
N CYS A 65 6.56 -8.45 -6.49
CA CYS A 65 7.74 -7.78 -7.06
C CYS A 65 8.13 -6.48 -6.34
N THR A 66 7.21 -5.86 -5.61
CA THR A 66 7.39 -4.55 -4.97
C THR A 66 7.57 -4.64 -3.46
N GLN A 67 7.91 -5.82 -2.95
CA GLN A 67 8.23 -6.02 -1.54
C GLN A 67 9.41 -5.14 -1.09
N ALA A 68 9.31 -4.60 0.13
CA ALA A 68 10.31 -3.69 0.67
C ALA A 68 11.70 -4.33 0.75
N SER A 69 11.73 -5.57 1.27
CA SER A 69 12.91 -6.42 1.35
C SER A 69 13.26 -6.97 -0.05
N PRO A 70 14.45 -6.69 -0.60
CA PRO A 70 14.87 -7.19 -1.92
C PRO A 70 14.94 -8.71 -2.03
N GLU A 71 15.33 -9.39 -0.95
CA GLU A 71 15.47 -10.85 -0.89
C GLU A 71 14.13 -11.60 -1.02
N ASN A 72 13.01 -10.93 -0.73
CA ASN A 72 11.69 -11.50 -0.93
C ASN A 72 11.12 -11.30 -2.33
N ARG A 73 11.78 -10.46 -3.16
CA ARG A 73 11.29 -10.18 -4.52
C ARG A 73 11.60 -11.38 -5.43
N PRO A 74 10.63 -11.88 -6.21
CA PRO A 74 10.85 -12.99 -7.13
C PRO A 74 11.85 -12.60 -8.22
N ALA A 75 12.64 -13.59 -8.68
CA ALA A 75 13.47 -13.40 -9.86
C ALA A 75 12.60 -13.23 -11.12
N MET A 76 13.08 -12.50 -12.13
CA MET A 76 12.29 -12.28 -13.36
C MET A 76 11.87 -13.59 -14.06
N SER A 77 12.67 -14.65 -13.96
CA SER A 77 12.29 -15.98 -14.45
C SER A 77 11.10 -16.57 -13.70
N GLU A 78 10.99 -16.34 -12.40
CA GLU A 78 9.85 -16.77 -11.60
C GLU A 78 8.62 -15.91 -11.88
N VAL A 79 8.81 -14.60 -12.11
CA VAL A 79 7.74 -13.70 -12.54
C VAL A 79 7.09 -14.19 -13.82
N VAL A 80 7.90 -14.61 -14.82
CA VAL A 80 7.38 -15.18 -16.07
C VAL A 80 6.57 -16.46 -15.78
N ARG A 81 7.10 -17.39 -14.98
CA ARG A 81 6.38 -18.62 -14.62
C ARG A 81 5.06 -18.36 -13.91
N MET A 82 5.02 -17.39 -13.00
CA MET A 82 3.78 -16.98 -12.31
C MET A 82 2.76 -16.42 -13.29
N LEU A 83 3.18 -15.61 -14.27
CA LEU A 83 2.30 -15.08 -15.32
C LEU A 83 1.82 -16.16 -16.30
N GLU A 84 2.58 -17.25 -16.45
CA GLU A 84 2.19 -18.45 -17.20
C GLU A 84 1.27 -19.39 -16.39
N GLY A 85 0.98 -19.05 -15.12
CA GLY A 85 0.05 -19.77 -14.25
C GLY A 85 0.70 -20.75 -13.26
N GLU A 86 2.02 -20.69 -13.08
CA GLU A 86 2.76 -21.61 -12.19
C GLU A 86 3.21 -20.94 -10.89
N GLY A 87 2.88 -21.55 -9.74
CA GLY A 87 3.51 -21.26 -8.45
C GLY A 87 3.12 -19.94 -7.78
N LEU A 88 2.15 -19.20 -8.33
CA LEU A 88 1.69 -17.93 -7.77
C LEU A 88 0.89 -18.13 -6.48
N ALA A 89 0.01 -19.13 -6.44
CA ALA A 89 -0.90 -19.34 -5.30
C ALA A 89 -0.12 -19.59 -4.00
N GLU A 90 0.88 -20.47 -4.05
CA GLU A 90 1.72 -20.81 -2.91
C GLU A 90 2.48 -19.58 -2.41
N ARG A 91 3.09 -18.82 -3.32
CA ARG A 91 3.82 -17.59 -2.97
C ARG A 91 2.91 -16.49 -2.42
N TRP A 92 1.72 -16.38 -2.98
CA TRP A 92 0.75 -15.39 -2.52
C TRP A 92 0.26 -15.68 -1.11
N GLU A 93 0.01 -16.95 -0.79
CA GLU A 93 -0.36 -17.37 0.57
C GLU A 93 0.74 -17.05 1.58
N GLU A 94 2.00 -17.35 1.26
CA GLU A 94 3.15 -16.99 2.11
C GLU A 94 3.22 -15.48 2.37
N TRP A 95 3.04 -14.68 1.31
CA TRP A 95 3.07 -13.22 1.41
C TRP A 95 1.96 -12.66 2.29
N GLN A 96 0.73 -13.17 2.14
CA GLN A 96 -0.42 -12.72 2.95
C GLN A 96 -0.18 -12.93 4.45
N HIS A 97 0.43 -14.05 4.85
CA HIS A 97 0.76 -14.29 6.26
C HIS A 97 1.79 -13.28 6.80
N VAL A 98 2.81 -12.96 6.00
CA VAL A 98 3.86 -12.01 6.37
C VAL A 98 3.31 -10.59 6.44
N GLU A 99 2.54 -10.14 5.43
CA GLU A 99 2.00 -8.77 5.39
C GLU A 99 0.99 -8.55 6.51
N VAL A 100 0.11 -9.51 6.82
CA VAL A 100 -0.82 -9.44 7.96
C VAL A 100 -0.06 -9.29 9.28
N THR A 101 1.00 -10.08 9.48
CA THR A 101 1.82 -10.01 10.70
C THR A 101 2.48 -8.64 10.83
N ARG A 102 3.08 -8.15 9.74
CA ARG A 102 3.74 -6.84 9.68
C ARG A 102 2.77 -5.69 9.96
N ILE A 103 1.56 -5.74 9.43
CA ILE A 103 0.52 -4.72 9.69
C ILE A 103 0.12 -4.73 11.15
N GLN A 104 -0.13 -5.91 11.75
CA GLN A 104 -0.47 -6.01 13.16
C GLN A 104 0.64 -5.46 14.06
N GLU A 105 1.90 -5.68 13.70
CA GLU A 105 3.04 -5.10 14.41
C GLU A 105 3.09 -3.58 14.26
N TYR A 106 2.89 -3.05 13.05
CA TYR A 106 2.84 -1.61 12.81
C TYR A 106 1.70 -0.94 13.59
N GLU A 107 0.49 -1.51 13.58
CA GLU A 107 -0.65 -1.02 14.37
C GLU A 107 -0.41 -1.11 15.88
N ARG A 108 0.27 -2.17 16.35
CA ARG A 108 0.68 -2.30 17.76
C ARG A 108 1.70 -1.23 18.14
N LEU A 109 2.67 -0.97 17.26
CA LEU A 109 3.66 0.09 17.47
C LEU A 109 2.99 1.46 17.44
N GLN A 110 2.11 1.73 16.48
CA GLN A 110 1.38 2.99 16.39
C GLN A 110 0.52 3.23 17.63
N ARG A 111 -0.20 2.20 18.13
CA ARG A 111 -0.91 2.27 19.42
C ARG A 111 0.02 2.50 20.61
N ARG A 112 1.27 2.03 20.55
CA ARG A 112 2.27 2.23 21.60
C ARG A 112 2.91 3.62 21.57
N PHE A 113 2.96 4.25 20.39
CA PHE A 113 3.58 5.55 20.15
C PHE A 113 2.57 6.71 20.13
N ASP A 114 1.28 6.46 20.40
CA ASP A 114 0.28 7.50 20.64
C ASP A 114 0.53 8.18 22.01
N TRP A 115 1.62 8.95 22.10
CA TRP A 115 1.94 9.88 23.17
C TRP A 115 1.98 11.28 22.56
N GLY A 116 0.84 11.99 22.56
CA GLY A 116 0.86 13.38 22.09
C GLY A 116 -0.44 14.18 21.99
N GLU A 117 -1.53 13.85 22.71
CA GLU A 117 -2.71 14.75 22.79
C GLU A 117 -3.04 15.27 24.20
N ASP A 118 -2.13 15.16 25.17
CA ASP A 118 -2.34 15.71 26.51
C ASP A 118 -1.48 16.96 26.84
N SER A 119 -0.74 17.55 25.88
CA SER A 119 -0.02 18.82 26.13
C SER A 119 -0.86 20.04 25.73
N VAL A 120 -2.07 20.15 26.30
CA VAL A 120 -2.86 21.39 26.28
C VAL A 120 -3.28 21.75 27.70
N TYR A 121 -2.34 21.82 28.64
CA TYR A 121 -2.56 22.60 29.87
C TYR A 121 -1.27 23.27 30.34
N ASN A 122 -1.33 24.61 30.31
CA ASN A 122 -0.53 25.60 31.03
C ASN A 122 0.87 25.94 30.51
N GLN A 123 0.93 26.79 29.48
CA GLN A 123 1.91 27.87 29.44
C GLN A 123 1.25 29.14 29.97
N ASP A 124 1.25 29.33 31.28
CA ASP A 124 0.95 30.64 31.84
C ASP A 124 2.06 31.63 31.42
N ALA A 125 1.64 32.76 30.85
CA ALA A 125 2.55 33.81 30.42
C ALA A 125 3.29 34.39 31.62
N ILE A 126 4.62 34.37 31.58
CA ILE A 126 5.46 35.11 32.53
C ILE A 126 5.32 36.60 32.20
N GLU A 127 4.52 37.32 32.99
CA GLU A 127 4.47 38.78 32.93
C GLU A 127 5.79 39.36 33.49
N LEU A 128 6.67 39.79 32.58
CA LEU A 128 7.80 40.64 32.94
C LEU A 128 7.27 42.05 33.21
N SER A 129 6.91 42.32 34.46
CA SER A 129 6.63 43.70 34.89
C SER A 129 7.85 44.58 34.63
N GLY A 130 7.62 45.58 33.78
CA GLY A 130 8.62 46.52 33.32
C GLY A 130 9.14 47.40 34.45
N GLY A 131 10.43 47.73 34.36
CA GLY A 131 11.06 48.68 35.25
C GLY A 131 10.47 50.08 35.13
N ARG A 132 10.30 50.71 36.29
CA ARG A 132 10.66 52.11 36.55
C ARG A 132 11.15 52.24 37.99
#